data_AF-A0A2H0LLP9-F1
#
_entry.id   AF-A0A2H0LLP9-F1
#
_cell.length_a   1.000
_cell.length_b   1.000
_cell.length_c   1.000
_cell.angle_alpha   90.00
_cell.angle_beta   90.00
_cell.angle_gamma   90.00
#
_symmetry.space_group_name_H-M   'P 1'
#
loop_
_entity.id
_entity.type
_entity.pdbx_description
1 polymer ?
#
loop_
_entity_poly.entity_id
_entity_poly.type
_entity_poly.pdbx_seq_one_letter_code
_entity_poly.pdbx_strand_id
1 'polypeptide(L)'
;MPGAFELPVLAARALRQRPRPDAVITLGALIRGETPQYEVIAQAVARSLAQLSVDTGVPVAFGLIVATSLSQAKARAGGTHSNRGAEAARAALETLRILETLR
;
A
#
# COMPACT_ATOMS: atom_id res chain seq x y z
N MET A 1 5.22 6.28 -11.58
CA MET A 1 4.75 4.94 -11.96
C MET A 1 3.48 5.09 -12.78
N PRO A 2 3.18 4.21 -13.75
CA PRO A 2 2.03 4.35 -14.64
C PRO A 2 0.68 4.31 -13.90
N GLY A 3 0.50 3.40 -12.95
CA GLY A 3 -0.71 3.32 -12.13
C GLY A 3 -0.57 2.47 -10.86
N ALA A 4 -1.71 2.22 -10.21
CA ALA A 4 -1.77 1.41 -8.99
C ALA A 4 -1.48 -0.08 -9.24
N PHE A 5 -1.76 -0.57 -10.45
CA PHE A 5 -1.59 -1.97 -10.81
C PHE A 5 -0.12 -2.41 -10.81
N GLU A 6 0.83 -1.48 -11.01
CA GLU A 6 2.26 -1.75 -10.95
C GLU A 6 2.84 -1.73 -9.52
N LEU A 7 2.05 -1.35 -8.50
CA LEU A 7 2.53 -1.32 -7.10
C LEU A 7 3.10 -2.67 -6.63
N PRO A 8 2.47 -3.84 -6.88
CA PRO A 8 3.00 -5.12 -6.41
C PRO A 8 4.36 -5.48 -7.00
N VAL A 9 4.57 -5.28 -8.32
CA VAL A 9 5.85 -5.63 -8.95
C VAL A 9 6.98 -4.71 -8.46
N LEU A 10 6.68 -3.44 -8.18
CA LEU A 10 7.67 -2.48 -7.69
C LEU A 10 7.97 -2.68 -6.20
N ALA A 11 6.97 -3.03 -5.38
CA ALA A 11 7.20 -3.48 -4.01
C ALA A 11 8.07 -4.74 -3.97
N ALA A 12 7.79 -5.73 -4.83
CA ALA A 12 8.59 -6.94 -4.92
C ALA A 12 10.03 -6.65 -5.36
N ARG A 13 10.23 -5.70 -6.29
CA ARG A 13 11.57 -5.26 -6.70
C ARG A 13 12.32 -4.55 -5.58
N ALA A 14 11.63 -3.75 -4.75
CA ALA A 14 12.20 -3.08 -3.59
C ALA A 14 12.67 -4.08 -2.52
N LEU A 15 11.87 -5.11 -2.25
CA LEU A 15 12.23 -6.18 -1.30
C LEU A 15 13.48 -6.97 -1.68
N ARG A 16 13.88 -6.93 -2.95
CA ARG A 16 15.10 -7.59 -3.45
C ARG A 16 16.35 -6.71 -3.43
N GLN A 17 16.24 -5.44 -3.00
CA GLN A 17 17.40 -4.56 -2.87
C GLN A 17 18.38 -5.05 -1.79
N ARG A 18 19.62 -4.56 -1.87
CA ARG A 18 20.69 -4.82 -0.90
C ARG A 18 21.20 -3.46 -0.39
N PRO A 19 21.15 -3.18 0.93
CA PRO A 19 20.54 -4.02 1.97
C PRO A 19 19.04 -4.21 1.75
N ARG A 20 18.52 -5.33 2.24
CA ARG A 20 17.08 -5.61 2.18
C ARG A 20 16.35 -4.61 3.09
N PRO A 21 15.25 -3.99 2.64
CA PRO A 21 14.50 -3.06 3.48
C PRO A 21 13.76 -3.80 4.61
N ASP A 22 13.65 -3.15 5.77
CA ASP A 22 12.92 -3.67 6.93
C ASP A 22 11.39 -3.61 6.76
N ALA A 23 10.91 -2.70 5.92
CA ALA A 23 9.51 -2.59 5.51
C ALA A 23 9.41 -1.87 4.15
N VAL A 24 8.29 -2.08 3.44
CA VAL A 24 7.96 -1.36 2.21
C VAL A 24 6.59 -0.70 2.37
N ILE A 25 6.48 0.58 2.02
CA ILE A 25 5.21 1.32 2.05
C ILE A 25 4.82 1.67 0.62
N THR A 26 3.67 1.18 0.18
CA THR A 26 3.11 1.52 -1.12
C THR A 26 2.15 2.69 -1.00
N LEU A 27 2.26 3.70 -1.88
CA LEU A 27 1.42 4.89 -1.87
C LEU A 27 0.80 5.11 -3.24
N GLY A 28 -0.44 5.58 -3.25
CA GLY A 28 -1.13 5.98 -4.48
C GLY A 28 -2.57 6.40 -4.22
N ALA A 29 -3.27 6.79 -5.28
CA ALA A 29 -4.70 7.01 -5.24
C ALA A 29 -5.35 6.39 -6.48
N LEU A 30 -6.41 5.62 -6.27
CA LEU A 30 -7.26 5.04 -7.28
C LEU A 30 -8.67 5.60 -7.11
N ILE A 31 -9.13 6.33 -8.12
CA ILE A 31 -10.42 7.02 -8.10
C ILE A 31 -11.34 6.30 -9.10
N ARG A 32 -12.58 5.99 -8.69
CA ARG A 32 -13.60 5.38 -9.53
C ARG A 32 -13.76 6.18 -10.83
N GLY A 33 -13.59 5.50 -11.96
CA GLY A 33 -13.97 5.98 -13.28
C GLY A 33 -15.37 5.48 -13.66
N GLU A 34 -15.63 5.42 -14.97
CA GLU A 34 -16.95 5.02 -15.49
C GLU A 34 -17.18 3.51 -15.42
N THR A 35 -16.12 2.71 -15.34
CA THR A 35 -16.19 1.25 -15.38
C THR A 35 -15.82 0.61 -14.05
N PRO A 36 -16.21 -0.66 -13.80
CA PRO A 36 -15.84 -1.42 -12.60
C PRO A 36 -14.33 -1.73 -12.48
N GLN A 37 -13.51 -1.33 -13.45
CA GLN A 37 -12.08 -1.62 -13.50
C GLN A 37 -11.34 -1.19 -12.22
N TYR A 38 -11.78 -0.10 -11.57
CA TYR A 38 -11.17 0.37 -10.33
C TYR A 38 -11.30 -0.64 -9.18
N GLU A 39 -12.41 -1.39 -9.08
CA GLU A 39 -12.61 -2.39 -8.02
C GLU A 39 -11.70 -3.59 -8.27
N VAL A 40 -11.60 -4.03 -9.53
CA VAL A 40 -10.71 -5.12 -9.93
C VAL A 40 -9.26 -4.78 -9.61
N ILE A 41 -8.79 -3.57 -9.94
CA ILE A 41 -7.43 -3.12 -9.65
C ILE A 41 -7.22 -3.01 -8.13
N ALA A 42 -8.14 -2.38 -7.40
CA ALA A 42 -8.02 -2.23 -5.95
C ALA A 42 -7.88 -3.58 -5.24
N GLN A 43 -8.71 -4.55 -5.60
CA GLN A 43 -8.68 -5.89 -5.02
C GLN A 43 -7.42 -6.66 -5.42
N ALA A 44 -7.01 -6.61 -6.69
CA ALA A 44 -5.81 -7.28 -7.16
C ALA A 44 -4.57 -6.76 -6.42
N VAL A 45 -4.41 -5.43 -6.34
CA VAL A 45 -3.27 -4.79 -5.67
C VAL A 45 -3.26 -5.11 -4.18
N ALA A 46 -4.40 -5.00 -3.49
CA ALA A 46 -4.50 -5.30 -2.06
C ALA A 46 -4.10 -6.75 -1.77
N ARG A 47 -4.61 -7.72 -2.54
CA ARG A 47 -4.28 -9.15 -2.37
C ARG A 47 -2.80 -9.41 -2.65
N SER A 48 -2.26 -8.90 -3.75
CA SER A 48 -0.85 -9.13 -4.12
C SER A 48 0.13 -8.54 -3.11
N LEU A 49 -0.14 -7.35 -2.58
CA LEU A 49 0.72 -6.73 -1.56
C LEU A 49 0.65 -7.47 -0.22
N ALA A 50 -0.55 -7.90 0.19
CA ALA A 50 -0.71 -8.73 1.38
C ALA A 50 0.05 -10.07 1.25
N GLN A 51 -0.09 -10.75 0.11
CA GLN A 51 0.63 -11.99 -0.18
C GLN A 51 2.15 -11.78 -0.15
N LEU A 52 2.63 -10.70 -0.78
CA LEU A 52 4.05 -10.36 -0.78
C LEU A 52 4.58 -10.12 0.64
N SER A 53 3.80 -9.50 1.51
CA SER A 53 4.17 -9.32 2.92
C SER A 53 4.30 -10.66 3.66
N VAL A 54 3.38 -11.59 3.43
CA VAL A 54 3.38 -12.93 4.03
C VAL A 54 4.55 -13.76 3.52
N ASP A 55 4.71 -13.87 2.20
CA ASP A 55 5.74 -14.71 1.57
C ASP A 55 7.15 -14.28 1.93
N THR A 56 7.36 -12.98 2.12
CA THR A 56 8.69 -12.41 2.33
C THR A 56 9.01 -12.24 3.81
N GLY A 57 8.00 -12.25 4.70
CA GLY A 57 8.17 -11.94 6.12
C GLY A 57 8.58 -10.49 6.40
N VAL A 58 8.50 -9.61 5.41
CA VAL A 58 8.77 -8.16 5.54
C VAL A 58 7.45 -7.41 5.37
N PRO A 59 7.07 -6.52 6.31
CA PRO A 59 5.84 -5.73 6.19
C PRO A 59 5.77 -4.96 4.87
N VAL A 60 4.71 -5.19 4.10
CA VAL A 60 4.36 -4.40 2.90
C VAL A 60 3.04 -3.67 3.17
N ALA A 61 3.13 -2.38 3.48
CA ALA A 61 1.97 -1.59 3.87
C ALA A 61 1.17 -1.06 2.67
N PHE A 62 -0.16 -1.12 2.82
CA PHE A 62 -1.15 -0.70 1.83
C PHE A 62 -1.62 0.74 2.05
N GLY A 63 -0.87 1.69 1.49
CA GLY A 63 -1.18 3.13 1.50
C GLY A 63 -1.84 3.63 0.21
N LEU A 64 -2.50 2.75 -0.55
CA LEU A 64 -3.32 3.13 -1.71
C LEU A 64 -4.68 3.66 -1.24
N ILE A 65 -4.98 4.91 -1.55
CA ILE A 65 -6.32 5.48 -1.36
C ILE A 65 -7.23 4.90 -2.44
N VAL A 66 -8.33 4.26 -2.03
CA VAL A 66 -9.39 3.82 -2.95
C VAL A 66 -10.61 4.69 -2.69
N ALA A 67 -11.01 5.47 -3.68
CA ALA A 67 -12.05 6.49 -3.53
C ALA A 67 -13.02 6.51 -4.71
N THR A 68 -14.27 6.93 -4.48
CA THR A 68 -15.29 7.12 -5.50
C THR A 68 -15.28 8.51 -6.12
N SER A 69 -14.54 9.46 -5.54
CA SER A 69 -14.41 10.82 -6.05
C SER A 69 -13.05 11.45 -5.71
N LEU A 70 -12.68 12.49 -6.46
CA LEU A 70 -11.47 13.28 -6.19
C LEU A 70 -11.53 13.99 -4.82
N SER A 71 -12.70 14.50 -4.42
CA SER A 71 -12.87 15.13 -3.11
C SER A 71 -12.62 14.13 -1.97
N GLN A 72 -13.14 12.91 -2.11
CA GLN A 72 -12.92 11.85 -1.14
C GLN A 72 -11.45 11.43 -1.08
N ALA A 73 -10.77 11.36 -2.23
CA ALA A 73 -9.34 11.05 -2.30
C ALA A 73 -8.50 12.14 -1.59
N LYS A 74 -8.78 13.41 -1.87
CA LYS A 74 -8.10 14.55 -1.21
C LYS A 74 -8.30 14.56 0.31
N ALA A 75 -9.52 14.26 0.78
CA ALA A 75 -9.80 14.20 2.21
C ALA A 75 -8.96 13.13 2.95
N ARG A 76 -8.57 12.05 2.26
CA ARG A 76 -7.74 10.94 2.79
C ARG A 76 -6.23 11.09 2.51
N ALA A 77 -5.82 12.10 1.76
CA ALA A 77 -4.43 12.39 1.41
C ALA A 77 -3.79 13.41 2.36
N GLY A 78 -4.20 13.45 3.63
CA GLY A 78 -3.81 14.48 4.60
C GLY A 78 -4.72 15.70 4.59
N GLY A 79 -5.93 15.57 4.03
CA GLY A 79 -6.96 16.59 4.07
C GLY A 79 -7.80 16.53 5.36
N THR A 80 -9.09 16.84 5.22
CA THR A 80 -10.03 17.01 6.34
C THR A 80 -10.42 15.73 7.08
N HIS A 81 -9.96 14.55 6.65
CA HIS A 81 -10.28 13.29 7.32
C HIS A 81 -9.04 12.62 7.85
N SER A 82 -8.19 12.11 6.95
CA SER A 82 -7.07 11.30 7.36
C SER A 82 -5.91 11.41 6.38
N ASN A 83 -4.77 10.86 6.77
CA ASN A 83 -3.60 10.73 5.91
C ASN A 83 -3.28 9.25 5.74
N ARG A 84 -3.74 8.67 4.64
CA ARG A 84 -3.57 7.24 4.37
C ARG A 84 -2.11 6.82 4.28
N GLY A 85 -1.22 7.72 3.83
CA GLY A 85 0.21 7.47 3.80
C GLY A 85 0.81 7.39 5.20
N ALA A 86 0.45 8.33 6.07
CA ALA A 86 0.90 8.33 7.47
C ALA A 86 0.36 7.11 8.24
N GLU A 87 -0.91 6.74 8.02
CA GLU A 87 -1.50 5.53 8.58
C GLU A 87 -0.75 4.26 8.12
N ALA A 88 -0.45 4.16 6.83
CA ALA A 88 0.29 3.02 6.28
C ALA A 88 1.72 2.95 6.84
N ALA A 89 2.40 4.09 6.98
CA ALA A 89 3.72 4.15 7.60
C ALA A 89 3.68 3.73 9.08
N ARG A 90 2.69 4.22 9.84
CA ARG A 90 2.49 3.83 11.25
C ARG A 90 2.24 2.33 11.38
N ALA A 91 1.37 1.77 10.54
CA ALA A 91 1.07 0.34 10.52
C ALA A 91 2.31 -0.50 10.17
N ALA A 92 3.13 -0.06 9.21
CA ALA A 92 4.37 -0.74 8.85
C ALA A 92 5.34 -0.81 10.03
N LEU A 93 5.57 0.33 10.71
CA LEU A 93 6.46 0.43 11.85
C LEU A 93 5.97 -0.42 13.04
N GLU A 94 4.68 -0.37 13.33
CA GLU A 94 4.08 -1.16 14.42
C GLU A 94 4.19 -2.66 14.14
N THR A 95 3.92 -3.08 12.90
CA THR A 95 4.07 -4.48 12.48
C THR A 95 5.52 -4.93 12.55
N LEU A 96 6.47 -4.10 12.09
CA LEU A 96 7.89 -4.40 12.16
C LEU A 96 8.34 -4.63 13.61
N ARG A 97 7.96 -3.74 14.53
CA ARG A 97 8.28 -3.89 15.96
C ARG A 97 7.72 -5.19 16.54
N ILE A 98 6.47 -5.54 16.22
CA ILE A 98 5.87 -6.79 16.69
C ILE A 98 6.66 -7.99 16.14
N LEU A 99 7.00 -7.99 14.85
CA LEU A 99 7.79 -9.07 14.25
C LEU A 99 9.17 -9.21 14.89
N GLU A 100 9.82 -8.12 15.30
CA GLU A 100 11.09 -8.16 16.02
C GLU A 100 10.96 -8.81 17.41
N THR A 101 9.82 -8.66 18.09
CA THR A 101 9.58 -9.33 19.39
C THR A 101 9.27 -10.82 19.28
N LEU A 102 8.94 -11.30 18.08
CA LEU A 102 8.62 -12.71 17.81
C LEU A 102 9.85 -13.51 17.33
N ARG A 103 11.00 -12.86 17.20
CA ARG A 103 12.28 -13.50 16.85
C ARG A 103 12.97 -14.04 18.10
#